data_AF-A0A0G1QTP9-F1
#
_entry.id   AF-A0A0G1QTP9-F1
#
_cell.length_a   1.000
_cell.length_b   1.000
_cell.length_c   1.000
_cell.angle_alpha   90.00
_cell.angle_beta   90.00
_cell.angle_gamma   90.00
#
_symmetry.space_group_name_H-M   'P 1'
#
loop_
_entity.id
_entity.type
_entity.pdbx_description
1 polymer ?
#
loop_
_entity_poly.entity_id
_entity_poly.type
_entity_poly.pdbx_seq_one_letter_code
_entity_poly.pdbx_strand_id
1 'polypeptide(L)' 'MKKGLFDSKEEVFVKKTGKPFKEWNGILNKAKAEKKGHTRIVQFLVKKFKIADTWAEAIAIRFEKEKFLKK' A
#
# COMPACT_ATOMS: atom_id res chain seq x y z
N MET A 1 -20.80 -12.40 -0.38
CA MET A 1 -19.98 -11.18 -0.36
C MET A 1 -18.61 -11.49 -0.94
N LYS A 2 -18.15 -10.78 -1.97
CA LYS A 2 -16.79 -10.94 -2.52
C LYS A 2 -15.79 -10.47 -1.45
N LYS A 3 -15.10 -11.40 -0.78
CA LYS A 3 -13.98 -11.10 0.13
C LYS A 3 -12.90 -10.40 -0.69
N GLY A 4 -12.77 -9.09 -0.50
CA GLY A 4 -11.71 -8.32 -1.14
C GLY A 4 -10.35 -8.74 -0.58
N LEU A 5 -9.30 -8.58 -1.38
CA LEU A 5 -7.90 -8.83 -1.01
C LEU A 5 -7.49 -8.18 0.34
N PHE A 6 -8.25 -7.19 0.81
CA PHE A 6 -8.10 -6.48 2.08
C PHE A 6 -8.50 -7.27 3.34
N ASP A 7 -9.23 -8.39 3.20
CA ASP A 7 -9.54 -9.33 4.29
C ASP A 7 -8.43 -10.36 4.54
N SER A 8 -7.30 -10.25 3.82
CA SER A 8 -6.12 -11.04 4.14
C SER A 8 -5.65 -10.64 5.55
N LYS A 9 -5.67 -11.59 6.50
CA LYS A 9 -5.12 -11.41 7.86
C LYS A 9 -3.83 -10.59 7.79
N GLU A 10 -3.68 -9.58 8.63
CA GLU A 10 -2.51 -8.69 8.67
C GLU A 10 -1.19 -9.46 8.61
N GLU A 11 -1.16 -10.66 9.21
CA GLU A 11 -0.07 -11.65 9.11
C GLU A 11 0.36 -11.97 7.66
N VAL A 12 -0.57 -12.23 6.74
CA VAL A 12 -0.26 -12.53 5.33
C VAL A 12 0.31 -11.30 4.64
N PHE A 13 -0.27 -10.13 4.92
CA PHE A 13 0.19 -8.87 4.38
C PHE A 13 1.62 -8.55 4.83
N VAL A 14 1.93 -8.74 6.11
CA VAL A 14 3.29 -8.61 6.65
C VAL A 14 4.22 -9.64 6.03
N LYS A 15 3.81 -10.91 5.89
CA LYS A 15 4.63 -11.95 5.24
C LYS A 15 4.96 -11.62 3.79
N LYS A 16 4.07 -10.94 3.06
CA LYS A 16 4.23 -10.67 1.63
C LYS A 16 4.89 -9.33 1.34
N THR A 17 4.69 -8.34 2.20
CA THR A 17 5.24 -6.99 2.02
C THR A 17 6.41 -6.70 2.95
N GLY A 18 6.63 -7.52 3.97
CA GLY A 18 7.66 -7.34 4.99
C GLY A 18 7.30 -6.37 6.11
N LYS A 19 6.19 -5.63 6.01
CA LYS A 19 5.79 -4.62 7.00
C LYS A 19 4.27 -4.53 7.17
N PRO A 20 3.77 -4.17 8.35
CA PRO A 20 2.35 -3.89 8.54
C PRO A 20 1.95 -2.65 7.72
N PHE A 21 0.67 -2.57 7.36
CA PHE A 21 0.18 -1.46 6.55
C PHE A 21 0.40 -0.09 7.22
N LYS A 22 0.31 -0.01 8.55
CA LYS A 22 0.58 1.22 9.32
C LYS A 22 1.99 1.78 9.05
N GLU A 23 3.00 0.92 8.93
CA GLU A 23 4.35 1.34 8.55
C GLU A 23 4.41 1.82 7.10
N TRP A 24 3.78 1.08 6.17
CA TRP A 24 3.70 1.51 4.76
C TRP A 24 3.04 2.87 4.60
N ASN A 25 1.93 3.09 5.29
CA ASN A 25 1.25 4.37 5.31
C ASN A 25 2.19 5.48 5.80
N GLY A 26 2.96 5.24 6.87
CA GLY A 26 3.99 6.17 7.33
C GLY A 26 5.07 6.46 6.29
N ILE A 27 5.58 5.44 5.61
CA ILE A 27 6.58 5.57 4.53
C ILE A 27 6.02 6.41 3.37
N LEU A 28 4.81 6.09 2.92
CA LEU A 28 4.14 6.78 1.82
C LEU A 28 3.81 8.24 2.17
N ASN A 29 3.38 8.50 3.41
CA ASN A 29 3.19 9.86 3.92
C ASN A 29 4.49 10.67 3.91
N LYS A 30 5.58 10.13 4.45
CA LYS A 30 6.90 10.78 4.42
C LYS A 30 7.37 11.04 2.99
N ALA A 31 7.07 10.14 2.07
CA ALA A 31 7.39 10.27 0.66
C ALA A 31 6.47 11.23 -0.12
N LYS A 32 5.50 11.88 0.55
CA LYS A 32 4.44 12.71 -0.05
C LYS A 32 3.73 11.99 -1.20
N ALA A 33 3.48 10.69 -1.02
CA ALA A 33 2.95 9.79 -2.05
C ALA A 33 1.58 10.22 -2.58
N GLU A 34 0.76 10.87 -1.75
CA GLU A 34 -0.54 11.46 -2.12
C GLU A 34 -0.46 12.47 -3.28
N LYS A 35 0.69 13.14 -3.47
CA LYS A 35 0.90 14.09 -4.57
C LYS A 35 1.44 13.44 -5.84
N LYS A 36 1.78 12.14 -5.79
CA LYS A 36 2.51 11.44 -6.85
C LYS A 36 1.59 10.62 -7.77
N GLY A 37 0.38 10.30 -7.32
CA GLY A 37 -0.61 9.49 -8.05
C GLY A 37 -0.30 7.98 -7.99
N HIS A 38 -1.35 7.15 -8.09
CA HIS A 38 -1.33 5.69 -7.95
C HIS A 38 -0.10 5.00 -8.55
N THR A 39 0.13 5.16 -9.87
CA THR A 39 1.22 4.51 -10.61
C THR A 39 2.60 4.77 -10.00
N ARG A 40 2.80 5.99 -9.50
CA ARG A 40 4.09 6.43 -8.96
C ARG A 40 4.33 5.89 -7.55
N ILE A 41 3.25 5.65 -6.79
CA ILE A 41 3.30 4.93 -5.51
C ILE A 41 3.68 3.47 -5.76
N VAL A 42 3.01 2.79 -6.70
CA VAL A 42 3.32 1.40 -7.07
C VAL A 42 4.78 1.28 -7.51
N GLN A 43 5.24 2.11 -8.45
CA GLN A 43 6.63 2.11 -8.90
C GLN A 43 7.62 2.37 -7.76
N PHE A 44 7.29 3.25 -6.82
CA PHE A 44 8.14 3.50 -5.65
C PHE A 44 8.27 2.24 -4.79
N LEU A 45 7.17 1.54 -4.51
CA LEU A 45 7.16 0.31 -3.72
C LEU A 45 7.93 -0.82 -4.42
N VAL A 46 7.72 -1.00 -5.72
CA VAL A 46 8.42 -2.04 -6.51
C VAL A 46 9.91 -1.73 -6.62
N LYS A 47 10.28 -0.49 -6.98
CA LYS A 47 11.70 -0.15 -7.23
C LYS A 47 12.51 -0.02 -5.94
N LYS A 48 11.97 0.62 -4.90
CA LYS A 48 12.70 0.89 -3.65
C LYS A 48 12.60 -0.23 -2.63
N PHE A 49 11.47 -0.94 -2.59
CA PHE A 49 11.21 -1.96 -1.57
C PHE A 49 11.07 -3.37 -2.14
N LYS A 50 11.22 -3.53 -3.47
CA LYS A 50 11.18 -4.84 -4.15
C LYS A 50 9.90 -5.64 -3.83
N ILE A 51 8.80 -4.92 -3.58
CA ILE A 51 7.50 -5.54 -3.37
C ILE A 51 6.98 -6.01 -4.73
N ALA A 52 6.38 -7.20 -4.76
CA ALA A 52 5.69 -7.71 -5.95
C ALA A 52 4.57 -6.76 -6.39
N ASP A 53 4.38 -6.60 -7.69
CA ASP A 53 3.47 -5.59 -8.27
C ASP A 53 2.06 -5.66 -7.68
N THR A 54 1.51 -6.88 -7.54
CA THR A 54 0.17 -7.11 -6.97
C THR A 54 0.00 -6.61 -5.54
N TRP A 55 1.06 -6.72 -4.71
CA TRP A 55 1.04 -6.22 -3.33
C TRP A 55 1.33 -4.72 -3.27
N ALA A 56 2.14 -4.20 -4.19
CA ALA A 56 2.37 -2.77 -4.33
C ALA A 56 1.09 -2.03 -4.72
N GLU A 57 0.29 -2.59 -5.64
CA GLU A 57 -1.05 -2.09 -5.98
C GLU A 57 -1.98 -2.14 -4.77
N ALA A 58 -2.01 -3.25 -4.01
CA ALA A 58 -2.84 -3.37 -2.82
C ALA A 58 -2.49 -2.31 -1.74
N ILE A 59 -1.20 -2.06 -1.52
CA ILE A 59 -0.73 -0.99 -0.63
C ILE A 59 -1.19 0.37 -1.14
N ALA A 60 -1.00 0.66 -2.44
CA ALA A 60 -1.37 1.94 -3.04
C ALA A 60 -2.88 2.20 -2.93
N ILE A 61 -3.72 1.23 -3.31
CA ILE A 61 -5.18 1.33 -3.21
C ILE A 61 -5.62 1.59 -1.77
N ARG A 62 -5.05 0.85 -0.80
CA ARG A 62 -5.41 1.03 0.62
C ARG A 62 -4.98 2.40 1.15
N PHE A 63 -3.79 2.86 0.77
CA PHE A 63 -3.29 4.19 1.11
C PHE A 63 -4.17 5.30 0.54
N GLU A 64 -4.54 5.19 -0.73
CA GLU A 64 -5.45 6.12 -1.39
C GLU A 64 -6.81 6.12 -0.70
N LYS A 65 -7.41 4.95 -0.43
CA LYS A 65 -8.68 4.87 0.31
C LYS A 65 -8.62 5.57 1.65
N GLU A 66 -7.60 5.34 2.47
CA GLU A 66 -7.47 6.03 3.77
C GLU A 66 -7.30 7.55 3.64
N LYS A 67 -6.74 8.04 2.53
CA LYS A 67 -6.55 9.47 2.29
C LYS A 67 -7.79 10.15 1.71
N PHE A 68 -8.50 9.47 0.82
CA PHE A 68 -9.75 9.96 0.25
C PHE A 68 -10.92 9.89 1.26
N LEU A 69 -10.92 8.92 2.18
CA LEU A 69 -11.91 8.83 3.27
C LEU A 69 -11.66 9.82 4.43
N LYS A 70 -10.49 10.47 4.46
CA LYS A 70 -10.14 11.50 5.47
C LYS A 70 -10.41 12.93 4.98
N LYS A 71 -11.00 13.08 3.80
CA LYS A 71 -11.34 14.37 3.18
C LYS A 71 -12.83 14.64 3.34
#